data_AF-A0A379YHG9-F1
#
_entry.id   AF-A0A379YHG9-F1
#
_cell.length_a   1.000
_cell.length_b   1.000
_cell.length_c   1.000
_cell.angle_alpha   90.00
_cell.angle_beta   90.00
_cell.angle_gamma   90.00
#
_symmetry.space_group_name_H-M   'P 1'
#
loop_
_entity.id
_entity.type
_entity.pdbx_description
1 polymer ?
#
loop_
_entity_poly.entity_id
_entity_poly.type
_entity_poly.pdbx_seq_one_letter_code
_entity_poly.pdbx_strand_id
1 'polypeptide(L)'
;MKVTLPDFRRAGVLVVGDVMLDRYWYGPTSRISPEAPVPVVKVDTIEERPGGAANVAMNIASLGATSRLVGLTGIDDAARALSAKTE
;
A
#
# COMPACT_ATOMS: atom_id res chain seq x y z
N MET A 1 4.06 27.67 -13.42
CA MET A 1 5.07 26.91 -14.18
C MET A 1 4.41 25.61 -14.65
N LYS A 2 4.32 25.36 -15.96
CA LYS A 2 3.70 24.12 -16.48
C LYS A 2 4.80 23.06 -16.57
N VAL A 3 4.74 22.04 -15.73
CA VAL A 3 5.66 20.90 -15.81
C VAL A 3 5.14 19.97 -16.90
N THR A 4 5.92 19.77 -17.94
CA THR A 4 5.65 18.75 -18.97
C THR A 4 6.42 17.50 -18.59
N LEU A 5 5.71 16.40 -18.34
CA LEU A 5 6.35 15.11 -18.07
C LEU A 5 6.82 14.46 -19.38
N PRO A 6 7.97 13.76 -19.39
CA PRO A 6 8.37 12.91 -20.50
C PRO A 6 7.35 11.79 -20.78
N ASP A 7 7.34 11.26 -22.00
CA ASP A 7 6.55 10.07 -22.33
C ASP A 7 7.25 8.80 -21.84
N PHE A 8 6.66 8.12 -20.86
CA PHE A 8 7.21 6.93 -20.22
C PHE A 8 6.69 5.60 -20.78
N ARG A 9 5.83 5.61 -21.81
CA ARG A 9 5.20 4.38 -22.35
C ARG A 9 6.18 3.32 -22.86
N ARG A 10 7.41 3.72 -23.19
CA ARG A 10 8.48 2.82 -23.62
C ARG A 10 9.43 2.38 -22.50
N ALA A 11 9.28 2.93 -21.30
CA ALA A 11 10.11 2.57 -20.16
C ALA A 11 9.59 1.27 -19.52
N GLY A 12 10.51 0.35 -19.25
CA GLY A 12 10.27 -0.86 -18.48
C GLY A 12 11.12 -0.83 -17.21
N VAL A 13 10.49 -0.98 -16.05
CA VAL A 13 11.18 -0.94 -14.75
C VAL A 13 10.89 -2.20 -13.95
N LEU A 14 11.94 -2.87 -13.49
CA LEU A 14 11.84 -3.96 -12.52
C LEU A 14 12.15 -3.39 -11.13
N VAL A 15 11.16 -3.45 -10.24
CA VAL A 15 11.30 -3.09 -8.83
C VAL A 15 11.54 -4.36 -8.03
N VAL A 16 12.67 -4.42 -7.33
CA VAL A 16 13.02 -5.51 -6.41
C VAL A 16 13.17 -4.90 -5.02
N GLY A 17 12.44 -5.42 -4.04
CA GLY A 17 12.59 -4.94 -2.66
C GLY A 17 11.48 -5.40 -1.74
N ASP A 18 11.48 -4.83 -0.54
CA ASP A 18 10.52 -5.17 0.50
C ASP A 18 9.12 -4.66 0.15
N VAL A 19 8.17 -5.58 0.16
CA VAL A 19 6.76 -5.30 -0.10
C VAL A 19 5.99 -5.35 1.20
N MET A 20 4.99 -4.50 1.33
CA MET A 20 4.17 -4.42 2.53
C MET A 20 2.75 -3.99 2.20
N LEU A 21 1.81 -4.27 3.10
CA LEU A 21 0.44 -3.79 3.04
C LEU A 21 0.26 -2.66 4.05
N ASP A 22 -0.03 -1.46 3.56
CA ASP A 22 -0.37 -0.33 4.41
C ASP A 22 -1.88 -0.42 4.73
N ARG A 23 -2.20 -0.75 5.98
CA ARG A 23 -3.58 -0.89 6.47
C ARG A 23 -3.94 0.24 7.43
N TYR A 24 -5.02 0.94 7.11
CA TYR A 24 -5.54 2.06 7.87
C TYR A 24 -6.86 1.65 8.51
N TRP A 25 -6.95 1.85 9.83
CA TRP A 25 -8.18 1.62 10.60
C TRP A 25 -8.76 2.96 11.02
N TYR A 26 -10.03 3.16 10.69
CA TYR A 26 -10.76 4.35 11.08
C TYR A 26 -11.92 3.96 11.99
N GLY A 27 -12.21 4.85 12.93
CA GLY A 27 -13.30 4.68 13.86
C GLY A 27 -13.24 5.67 15.02
N PRO A 28 -14.37 5.94 15.69
CA PRO A 28 -14.42 6.85 16.81
C PRO A 28 -13.78 6.24 18.07
N THR A 29 -13.27 7.11 18.94
CA THR A 29 -12.83 6.79 20.30
C THR A 29 -13.80 7.39 21.32
N SER A 30 -14.57 6.55 22.00
CA SER A 30 -15.61 7.02 22.93
C SER A 30 -15.36 6.67 24.39
N ARG A 31 -14.34 5.85 24.69
CA ARG A 31 -14.01 5.43 26.06
C ARG A 31 -12.54 5.07 26.23
N ILE A 32 -12.10 5.05 27.48
CA ILE A 32 -10.78 4.54 27.91
C ILE A 32 -10.91 3.07 28.32
N SER A 33 -9.87 2.27 28.06
CA SER A 33 -9.84 0.87 28.45
C SER A 33 -9.83 0.71 29.98
N PRO A 34 -10.58 -0.25 30.55
CA PRO A 34 -10.49 -0.57 31.97
C PRO A 34 -9.19 -1.33 32.32
N GLU A 35 -8.47 -1.87 31.33
CA GLU A 35 -7.25 -2.68 31.53
C GLU A 35 -5.97 -1.82 31.54
N ALA A 36 -5.99 -0.67 30.87
CA ALA A 36 -4.87 0.25 30.76
C ALA A 36 -5.36 1.66 30.37
N PRO A 37 -4.62 2.74 30.70
CA PRO A 37 -5.01 4.13 30.39
C PRO A 37 -4.81 4.48 28.90
N VAL A 38 -5.46 3.73 28.00
CA VAL A 38 -5.39 3.91 26.54
C VAL A 38 -6.79 4.02 25.93
N PRO A 39 -6.99 4.82 24.86
CA PRO A 39 -8.27 4.92 24.17
C PRO A 39 -8.67 3.60 23.49
N VAL A 40 -9.96 3.28 23.48
CA VAL A 40 -10.50 2.17 22.68
C VAL A 40 -11.07 2.72 21.37
N VAL A 41 -10.51 2.29 20.24
CA VAL A 41 -11.00 2.62 18.89
C VAL A 41 -12.05 1.58 18.48
N LYS A 42 -13.26 2.02 18.16
CA LYS A 42 -14.27 1.16 17.53
C LYS A 42 -14.08 1.21 16.01
N VAL A 43 -13.28 0.30 15.46
CA VAL A 43 -13.00 0.25 14.01
C VAL A 43 -14.31 0.03 13.24
N ASP A 44 -14.63 0.93 12.32
CA ASP A 44 -15.79 0.85 11.43
C ASP A 44 -15.38 0.73 9.95
N THR A 45 -14.20 1.24 9.60
CA THR A 45 -13.69 1.29 8.23
C THR A 45 -12.25 0.84 8.19
N ILE A 46 -11.92 0.00 7.21
CA ILE A 46 -10.56 -0.47 6.94
C ILE A 46 -10.22 -0.10 5.50
N GLU A 47 -9.13 0.64 5.32
CA GLU A 47 -8.56 0.90 4.01
C GLU A 47 -7.20 0.23 3.89
N GLU A 48 -6.90 -0.30 2.71
CA GLU A 48 -5.66 -1.04 2.48
C GLU A 48 -5.04 -0.63 1.16
N ARG A 49 -3.73 -0.37 1.18
CA ARG A 49 -2.96 0.08 0.03
C ARG A 49 -1.65 -0.71 -0.09
N PRO A 50 -1.14 -0.96 -1.31
CA PRO A 50 0.22 -1.47 -1.47
C PRO A 50 1.24 -0.46 -0.93
N GLY A 51 2.15 -0.93 -0.08
CA GLY A 51 3.22 -0.15 0.52
C GLY A 51 4.61 -0.62 0.05
N GLY A 52 5.64 0.12 0.43
CA GLY A 52 7.03 -0.23 0.14
C GLY A 52 7.33 -0.30 -1.36
N ALA A 53 8.05 -1.34 -1.79
CA ALA A 53 8.37 -1.58 -3.20
C ALA A 53 7.11 -1.71 -4.08
N ALA A 54 5.99 -2.19 -3.53
CA ALA A 54 4.74 -2.28 -4.27
C ALA A 54 4.19 -0.88 -4.61
N ASN A 55 4.21 0.06 -3.67
CA ASN A 55 3.82 1.46 -3.94
C ASN A 55 4.71 2.10 -5.01
N VAL A 56 6.02 1.82 -4.99
CA VAL A 56 6.95 2.31 -6.02
C VAL A 56 6.57 1.78 -7.41
N ALA A 57 6.29 0.48 -7.52
CA ALA A 57 5.86 -0.13 -8.78
C ALA A 57 4.53 0.45 -9.30
N MET A 58 3.57 0.73 -8.39
CA MET A 58 2.29 1.37 -8.72
C MET A 58 2.47 2.81 -9.22
N ASN A 59 3.36 3.59 -8.61
CA ASN A 59 3.67 4.95 -9.06
C ASN A 59 4.37 4.98 -10.42
N ILE A 60 5.22 4.00 -10.71
CA ILE A 60 5.83 3.87 -12.05
C ILE A 60 4.75 3.55 -13.08
N ALA A 61 3.84 2.63 -12.77
CA ALA A 61 2.73 2.27 -13.65
C ALA A 61 1.77 3.47 -13.90
N SER A 62 1.50 4.29 -12.88
CA SER A 62 0.62 5.46 -13.01
C SER A 62 1.19 6.55 -13.92
N LEU A 63 2.51 6.58 -14.12
CA LEU A 63 3.18 7.44 -15.12
C LEU A 63 3.10 6.88 -16.55
N GLY A 64 2.51 5.70 -16.74
CA GLY A 64 2.34 5.03 -18.04
C GLY A 64 3.50 4.12 -18.44
N ALA A 65 4.49 3.91 -17.58
CA ALA A 65 5.55 2.94 -17.80
C ALA A 65 5.09 1.51 -17.49
N THR A 66 5.76 0.51 -18.08
CA THR A 66 5.59 -0.88 -17.65
C THR A 66 6.40 -1.11 -16.38
N SER A 67 5.76 -1.53 -15.28
CA SER A 67 6.44 -1.94 -14.06
C SER A 67 6.29 -3.45 -13.82
N ARG A 68 7.34 -4.06 -13.28
CA ARG A 68 7.33 -5.43 -12.72
C ARG A 68 7.81 -5.36 -11.30
N LEU A 69 7.17 -6.10 -10.40
CA LEU A 69 7.51 -6.15 -8.99
C LEU A 69 8.00 -7.54 -8.61
N VAL A 70 9.11 -7.61 -7.88
CA VAL A 70 9.61 -8.82 -7.25
C VAL A 70 9.87 -8.52 -5.78
N GLY A 71 9.23 -9.27 -4.90
CA GLY A 71 9.39 -9.19 -3.46
C GLY A 71 9.02 -10.51 -2.82
N LEU A 72 9.29 -10.63 -1.52
CA LEU A 72 8.89 -11.79 -0.72
C LEU A 72 7.71 -11.42 0.17
N THR A 73 6.76 -12.33 0.30
CA THR A 73 5.63 -12.22 1.22
C THR A 73 5.51 -13.48 2.07
N GLY A 74 4.77 -13.39 3.17
CA GLY A 74 4.30 -14.55 3.91
C GLY A 74 3.19 -15.31 3.16
N ILE A 75 2.62 -16.31 3.84
CA ILE A 75 1.44 -17.07 3.39
C ILE A 75 0.28 -16.74 4.33
N ASP A 76 -0.19 -15.49 4.26
CA ASP A 76 -1.18 -14.93 5.18
C ASP A 76 -2.18 -14.01 4.48
N ASP A 77 -3.13 -13.48 5.24
CA ASP A 77 -4.17 -12.57 4.72
C ASP A 77 -3.59 -11.25 4.21
N ALA A 78 -2.51 -10.76 4.81
CA ALA A 78 -1.87 -9.53 4.37
C ALA A 78 -1.22 -9.71 3.00
N ALA A 79 -0.55 -10.84 2.77
CA ALA A 79 -0.01 -11.23 1.47
C ALA A 79 -1.11 -11.35 0.41
N ARG A 80 -2.24 -12.02 0.74
CA ARG A 80 -3.39 -12.13 -0.18
C ARG A 80 -3.97 -10.77 -0.55
N ALA A 81 -4.20 -9.91 0.44
CA ALA A 81 -4.73 -8.56 0.22
C ALA A 81 -3.77 -7.67 -0.57
N LEU A 82 -2.46 -7.81 -0.35
CA LEU A 82 -1.44 -7.11 -1.10
C LEU A 82 -1.42 -7.56 -2.56
N SER A 83 -1.39 -8.88 -2.82
CA SER A 83 -1.39 -9.44 -4.17
C SER A 83 -2.60 -8.96 -4.98
N ALA A 84 -3.80 -8.99 -4.41
CA ALA A 84 -5.03 -8.53 -5.07
C ALA A 84 -5.03 -7.02 -5.43
N LYS A 85 -4.11 -6.24 -4.87
CA LYS A 85 -3.96 -4.78 -5.15
C LYS A 85 -2.79 -4.46 -6.08
N THR A 86 -2.00 -5.47 -6.46
CA THR A 86 -0.82 -5.33 -7.32
C THR A 86 -0.94 -6.09 -8.64
N GLU A 87 -2.05 -6.79 -8.86
CA GLU A 87 -2.50 -7.31 -10.17
C GLU A 87 -3.00 -6.16 -11.06
#